data_AF-A0A6P1BPH4-F1
#
_entry.id   AF-A0A6P1BPH4-F1
#
_cell.length_a   1.000
_cell.length_b   1.000
_cell.length_c   1.000
_cell.angle_alpha   90.00
_cell.angle_beta   90.00
_cell.angle_gamma   90.00
#
_symmetry.space_group_name_H-M   'P 1'
#
loop_
_entity.id
_entity.type
_entity.pdbx_description
1 polymer ?
#
loop_
_entity_poly.entity_id
_entity_poly.type
_entity_poly.pdbx_seq_one_letter_code
_entity_poly.pdbx_strand_id
1 'polypeptide(L)'
;MLEHILRFMTLGTVIVGSIAIYAAVHTNNRRLGADIFLRYSDRISDLRRSLPISALVEQEDSCNVEKTPEERRAAQEVIYSIFELYELKVYGFLPHAIWKIREPDIEALLSLPFFQHELATFENRFARHPRFARWLDQVRRSKAHSSSLTRY
;
A
#
# COMPACT_ATOMS: atom_id res chain seq x y z
N MET A 1 -52.99 -14.02 2.90
CA MET A 1 -52.75 -13.08 4.03
C MET A 1 -51.67 -13.62 4.97
N LEU A 2 -51.92 -14.72 5.71
CA LEU A 2 -50.97 -15.26 6.70
C LEU A 2 -49.59 -15.65 6.12
N GLU A 3 -49.59 -16.28 4.94
CA GLU A 3 -48.35 -16.71 4.27
C GLU A 3 -47.47 -15.52 3.81
N HIS A 4 -48.10 -14.40 3.42
CA HIS A 4 -47.38 -13.19 3.06
C HIS A 4 -46.77 -12.52 4.30
N ILE A 5 -47.50 -12.50 5.42
CA ILE A 5 -47.00 -11.98 6.71
C ILE A 5 -45.77 -12.78 7.17
N LEU A 6 -45.84 -14.11 7.09
CA LEU A 6 -44.71 -14.99 7.39
C LEU A 6 -43.50 -14.71 6.49
N ARG A 7 -43.70 -14.55 5.18
CA ARG A 7 -42.62 -14.20 4.24
C ARG A 7 -41.99 -12.84 4.54
N PHE A 8 -42.80 -11.81 4.83
CA PHE A 8 -42.28 -10.49 5.20
C PHE A 8 -41.50 -10.52 6.51
N MET A 9 -41.97 -11.29 7.50
CA MET A 9 -41.28 -11.47 8.76
C MET A 9 -39.92 -12.17 8.57
N THR A 10 -39.86 -13.24 7.76
CA THR A 10 -38.59 -13.90 7.43
C THR A 10 -37.66 -13.03 6.61
N LEU A 11 -38.19 -12.22 5.69
CA LEU A 11 -37.37 -11.29 4.91
C LEU A 11 -36.79 -10.21 5.80
N GLY A 12 -37.59 -9.69 6.75
CA GLY A 12 -37.14 -8.72 7.74
C GLY A 12 -36.00 -9.25 8.62
N THR A 13 -36.10 -10.48 9.11
CA THR A 13 -35.04 -11.07 9.94
C THR A 13 -33.76 -11.32 9.15
N VAL A 14 -33.87 -11.76 7.88
CA VAL A 14 -32.70 -11.92 6.99
C VAL A 14 -32.00 -10.59 6.71
N ILE A 15 -32.78 -9.53 6.44
CA ILE A 15 -32.23 -8.18 6.22
C ILE A 15 -31.52 -7.67 7.48
N VAL A 16 -32.17 -7.76 8.65
CA VAL A 16 -31.58 -7.31 9.92
C VAL A 16 -30.32 -8.11 10.26
N GLY A 17 -30.35 -9.43 10.09
CA GLY A 17 -29.18 -10.29 10.29
C GLY A 17 -28.02 -9.92 9.35
N SER A 18 -28.31 -9.64 8.09
CA SER A 18 -27.30 -9.21 7.10
C SER A 18 -26.69 -7.86 7.48
N ILE A 19 -27.49 -6.90 7.92
CA ILE A 19 -27.02 -5.58 8.37
C ILE A 19 -26.15 -5.73 9.63
N ALA A 20 -26.55 -6.57 10.58
CA ALA A 20 -25.79 -6.80 11.81
C ALA A 20 -24.41 -7.42 11.52
N ILE A 21 -24.35 -8.44 10.65
CA ILE A 21 -23.09 -9.06 10.21
C ILE A 21 -22.21 -8.01 9.51
N TYR A 22 -22.78 -7.23 8.59
CA TYR A 22 -22.06 -6.17 7.90
C TYR A 22 -21.49 -5.14 8.88
N ALA A 23 -22.29 -4.66 9.84
CA ALA A 23 -21.85 -3.69 10.83
C ALA A 23 -20.74 -4.26 11.75
N ALA A 24 -20.85 -5.52 12.15
CA ALA A 24 -19.83 -6.20 12.94
C ALA A 24 -18.50 -6.31 12.18
N VAL A 25 -18.53 -6.77 10.93
CA VAL A 25 -17.34 -6.85 10.06
C VAL A 25 -16.75 -5.46 9.82
N HIS A 26 -17.58 -4.47 9.50
CA HIS A 26 -17.13 -3.10 9.25
C HIS A 26 -16.45 -2.48 10.48
N THR A 27 -17.04 -2.66 11.66
CA THR A 27 -16.49 -2.13 12.91
C THR A 27 -15.20 -2.84 13.30
N ASN A 28 -15.15 -4.17 13.12
CA ASN A 28 -13.95 -4.96 13.38
C ASN A 28 -12.81 -4.57 12.43
N ASN A 29 -13.10 -4.40 11.14
CA ASN A 29 -12.11 -3.96 10.15
C ASN A 29 -11.59 -2.54 10.46
N ARG A 30 -12.44 -1.62 10.96
CA ARG A 30 -11.95 -0.30 11.41
C ARG A 30 -11.01 -0.40 12.61
N ARG A 31 -11.31 -1.26 13.59
CA ARG A 31 -10.45 -1.45 14.77
C ARG A 31 -9.13 -2.12 14.40
N LEU A 32 -9.18 -3.19 13.60
CA LEU A 32 -7.98 -3.87 13.08
C LEU A 32 -7.16 -2.93 12.20
N GLY A 33 -7.80 -2.17 11.31
CA GLY A 33 -7.13 -1.20 10.46
C GLY A 33 -6.42 -0.10 11.25
N ALA A 34 -6.97 0.33 12.39
CA ALA A 34 -6.31 1.29 13.27
C ALA A 34 -5.06 0.69 13.96
N ASP A 35 -5.13 -0.53 14.49
CA ASP A 35 -3.97 -1.21 15.10
C ASP A 35 -2.87 -1.51 14.07
N ILE A 36 -3.27 -2.01 12.89
CA ILE A 36 -2.37 -2.21 11.74
C ILE A 36 -1.70 -0.88 11.35
N PHE A 37 -2.46 0.21 11.26
CA PHE A 37 -1.92 1.52 10.89
C PHE A 37 -0.91 2.04 11.92
N LEU A 38 -1.17 1.86 13.22
CA LEU A 38 -0.26 2.27 14.29
C LEU A 38 1.06 1.48 14.20
N ARG A 39 0.99 0.15 14.18
CA ARG A 39 2.18 -0.70 14.07
C ARG A 39 2.98 -0.44 12.81
N TYR A 40 2.28 -0.22 11.69
CA TYR A 40 2.93 0.07 10.42
C TYR A 40 3.54 1.48 10.40
N SER A 41 2.92 2.45 11.07
CA SER A 41 3.49 3.80 11.23
C SER A 41 4.74 3.78 12.11
N ASP A 42 4.76 2.98 13.18
CA ASP A 42 5.95 2.79 14.02
C ASP A 42 7.08 2.13 13.22
N ARG A 43 6.78 1.06 12.47
CA ARG A 43 7.77 0.40 11.60
C ARG A 43 8.33 1.34 10.53
N ILE A 44 7.49 2.19 9.92
CA ILE A 44 7.96 3.24 8.99
C ILE A 44 8.81 4.29 9.71
N SER A 45 8.44 4.67 10.93
CA SER A 45 9.22 5.63 11.72
C SER A 45 10.62 5.08 12.02
N ASP A 46 10.71 3.80 12.37
CA ASP A 46 11.98 3.11 12.62
C ASP A 46 12.80 2.93 11.33
N LEU A 47 12.14 2.61 10.20
CA LEU A 47 12.78 2.56 8.88
C LEU A 47 13.33 3.93 8.46
N ARG A 48 12.61 5.02 8.72
CA ARG A 48 13.09 6.39 8.43
C ARG A 48 14.18 6.86 9.39
N ARG A 49 14.26 6.31 10.59
CA ARG A 49 15.38 6.57 11.52
C ARG A 49 16.63 5.79 11.14
N SER A 50 16.48 4.59 10.57
CA SER A 50 17.58 3.74 10.14
C SER A 50 18.10 4.08 8.73
N LEU A 51 17.23 4.58 7.85
CA LEU A 51 17.60 5.11 6.54
C LEU A 51 17.59 6.65 6.61
N PRO A 52 18.72 7.35 6.46
CA PRO A 52 18.70 8.80 6.26
C PRO A 52 18.09 9.09 4.88
N ILE A 53 16.75 9.19 4.81
CA ILE A 53 16.01 9.50 3.57
C ILE A 53 16.48 10.84 2.98
N SER A 54 16.93 11.78 3.82
CA SER A 54 17.57 13.02 3.39
C SER A 54 18.88 12.79 2.62
N ALA A 55 19.68 11.81 3.01
CA ALA A 55 20.90 11.45 2.27
C ALA A 55 20.56 10.78 0.93
N LEU A 56 19.50 9.95 0.86
CA LEU A 56 19.06 9.32 -0.38
C LEU A 56 18.53 10.31 -1.43
N VAL A 57 17.96 11.44 -1.00
CA VAL A 57 17.49 12.51 -1.89
C VAL A 57 18.65 13.38 -2.38
N GLU A 58 19.63 13.68 -1.53
CA GLU A 58 20.85 14.39 -1.95
C GLU A 58 21.77 13.52 -2.84
N GLN A 59 21.65 12.20 -2.74
CA GLN A 59 22.36 11.23 -3.56
C GLN A 59 21.66 10.92 -4.90
N GLU A 60 20.74 11.78 -5.37
CA GLU A 60 20.23 11.72 -6.75
C GLU A 60 21.31 12.13 -7.79
N ASP A 61 22.28 12.95 -7.40
CA ASP A 61 23.31 13.49 -8.30
C ASP A 61 24.57 12.61 -8.47
N SER A 62 24.75 11.58 -7.64
CA SER A 62 25.96 10.73 -7.67
C SER A 62 25.65 9.33 -8.19
N CYS A 63 25.56 9.23 -9.52
CA CYS A 63 25.29 8.01 -10.29
C CYS A 63 26.29 6.85 -10.09
N ASN A 64 27.28 6.96 -9.18
CA ASN A 64 28.40 6.02 -9.09
C ASN A 64 28.92 5.73 -7.67
N VAL A 65 28.14 6.01 -6.63
CA VAL A 65 28.52 5.56 -5.28
C VAL A 65 28.14 4.10 -5.14
N GLU A 66 29.17 3.26 -4.95
CA GLU A 66 29.05 1.86 -4.61
C GLU A 66 28.21 1.74 -3.33
N LYS A 67 26.94 1.37 -3.49
CA LYS A 67 25.95 1.38 -2.40
C LYS A 67 26.26 0.30 -1.39
N THR A 68 26.11 0.62 -0.12
CA THR A 68 26.42 -0.33 0.94
C THR A 68 25.39 -1.48 0.94
N PRO A 69 25.78 -2.70 1.31
CA PRO A 69 24.84 -3.83 1.43
C PRO A 69 23.71 -3.54 2.44
N GLU A 70 23.96 -2.66 3.41
CA GLU A 70 22.97 -2.21 4.40
C GLU A 70 21.88 -1.35 3.77
N GLU A 71 22.22 -0.39 2.92
CA GLU A 71 21.24 0.42 2.17
C GLU A 71 20.34 -0.43 1.29
N ARG A 72 20.92 -1.41 0.60
CA ARG A 72 20.16 -2.35 -0.24
C ARG A 72 19.19 -3.17 0.60
N ARG A 73 19.66 -3.72 1.73
CA ARG A 73 18.80 -4.48 2.65
C ARG A 73 17.64 -3.62 3.16
N ALA A 74 17.91 -2.39 3.57
CA ALA A 74 16.89 -1.50 4.08
C ALA A 74 15.88 -1.11 2.99
N ALA A 75 16.31 -0.87 1.75
CA ALA A 75 15.40 -0.65 0.61
C ALA A 75 14.50 -1.86 0.33
N GLN A 76 15.04 -3.07 0.43
CA GLN A 76 14.26 -4.29 0.28
C GLN A 76 13.20 -4.41 1.38
N GLU A 77 13.56 -4.11 2.64
CA GLU A 77 12.62 -4.10 3.75
C GLU A 77 11.51 -3.05 3.55
N VAL A 78 11.84 -1.87 3.01
CA VAL A 78 10.85 -0.85 2.62
C VAL A 78 9.92 -1.38 1.52
N ILE A 79 10.47 -1.97 0.44
CA ILE A 79 9.68 -2.50 -0.68
C ILE A 79 8.73 -3.60 -0.18
N TYR A 80 9.20 -4.52 0.65
CA TYR A 80 8.36 -5.56 1.25
C TYR A 80 7.27 -4.98 2.15
N SER A 81 7.59 -3.96 2.95
CA SER A 81 6.59 -3.29 3.79
C SER A 81 5.50 -2.66 2.93
N ILE A 82 5.86 -1.98 1.83
CA ILE A 82 4.90 -1.38 0.89
C ILE A 82 4.02 -2.46 0.24
N PHE A 83 4.61 -3.59 -0.14
CA PHE A 83 3.86 -4.74 -0.65
C PHE A 83 2.85 -5.27 0.38
N GLU A 84 3.26 -5.48 1.63
CA GLU A 84 2.37 -5.90 2.73
C GLU A 84 1.21 -4.91 2.91
N LEU A 85 1.51 -3.61 2.91
CA LEU A 85 0.49 -2.56 3.02
C LEU A 85 -0.48 -2.56 1.82
N TYR A 86 0.04 -2.78 0.61
CA TYR A 86 -0.79 -2.87 -0.59
C TYR A 86 -1.75 -4.06 -0.53
N GLU A 87 -1.29 -5.23 -0.09
CA GLU A 87 -2.17 -6.39 0.08
C GLU A 87 -3.24 -6.11 1.15
N LEU A 88 -2.89 -5.47 2.27
CA LEU A 88 -3.85 -5.07 3.30
C LEU A 88 -4.92 -4.11 2.76
N LYS A 89 -4.55 -3.19 1.87
CA LYS A 89 -5.50 -2.35 1.13
C LYS A 89 -6.42 -3.20 0.24
N VAL A 90 -5.86 -4.13 -0.55
CA VAL A 90 -6.62 -4.98 -1.47
C VAL A 90 -7.63 -5.86 -0.73
N TYR A 91 -7.30 -6.36 0.46
CA TYR A 91 -8.21 -7.16 1.29
C TYR A 91 -9.15 -6.31 2.18
N GLY A 92 -9.08 -4.98 2.10
CA GLY A 92 -10.00 -4.09 2.82
C GLY A 92 -9.68 -3.87 4.30
N PHE A 93 -8.50 -4.29 4.77
CA PHE A 93 -8.02 -4.00 6.13
C PHE A 93 -7.55 -2.54 6.27
N LEU A 94 -7.05 -1.95 5.18
CA LEU A 94 -6.70 -0.54 5.14
C LEU A 94 -7.83 0.26 4.45
N PRO A 95 -8.53 1.15 5.16
CA PRO A 95 -9.54 2.02 4.57
C PRO A 95 -8.97 2.83 3.39
N HIS A 96 -9.74 2.89 2.29
CA HIS A 96 -9.32 3.59 1.07
C HIS A 96 -8.93 5.06 1.32
N ALA A 97 -9.62 5.74 2.23
CA ALA A 97 -9.31 7.11 2.61
C ALA A 97 -7.90 7.27 3.22
N ILE A 98 -7.44 6.28 4.00
CA ILE A 98 -6.09 6.29 4.59
C ILE A 98 -5.04 6.00 3.53
N TRP A 99 -5.31 5.02 2.65
CA TRP A 99 -4.42 4.72 1.53
C TRP A 99 -4.20 5.96 0.66
N LYS A 100 -5.26 6.69 0.29
CA LYS A 100 -5.15 7.90 -0.56
C LYS A 100 -4.27 9.00 0.03
N ILE A 101 -4.13 9.08 1.35
CA ILE A 101 -3.25 10.06 1.99
C ILE A 101 -1.78 9.69 1.78
N ARG A 102 -1.46 8.39 1.81
CA ARG A 102 -0.08 7.88 1.73
C ARG A 102 0.35 7.47 0.32
N GLU A 103 -0.60 7.19 -0.55
CA GLU A 103 -0.37 6.74 -1.93
C GLU A 103 0.59 7.69 -2.68
N PRO A 104 0.42 9.03 -2.66
CA PRO A 104 1.37 9.92 -3.34
C PRO A 104 2.80 9.81 -2.81
N ASP A 105 2.98 9.72 -1.48
CA ASP A 105 4.32 9.61 -0.86
C ASP A 105 4.99 8.29 -1.22
N ILE A 106 4.22 7.19 -1.22
CA ILE A 106 4.70 5.87 -1.61
C ILE A 106 5.07 5.87 -3.09
N GLU A 107 4.23 6.45 -3.95
CA GLU A 107 4.49 6.57 -5.38
C GLU A 107 5.76 7.40 -5.65
N ALA A 108 5.95 8.51 -4.93
CA ALA A 108 7.13 9.35 -5.02
C ALA A 108 8.41 8.60 -4.57
N LEU A 109 8.32 7.83 -3.49
CA LEU A 109 9.44 7.02 -2.99
C LEU A 109 9.83 5.91 -3.98
N LEU A 110 8.86 5.13 -4.45
CA LEU A 110 9.09 4.05 -5.42
C LEU A 110 9.56 4.59 -6.78
N SER A 111 9.23 5.83 -7.08
CA SER A 111 9.66 6.56 -8.26
C SER A 111 11.13 6.97 -8.24
N LEU A 112 11.82 6.94 -7.09
CA LEU A 112 13.23 7.28 -7.00
C LEU A 112 14.09 6.28 -7.79
N PRO A 113 15.17 6.73 -8.48
CA PRO A 113 16.01 5.85 -9.29
C PRO A 113 16.56 4.65 -8.53
N PHE A 114 16.88 4.84 -7.25
CA PHE A 114 17.34 3.76 -6.37
C PHE A 114 16.29 2.65 -6.18
N PHE A 115 15.05 3.02 -5.86
CA PHE A 115 13.96 2.08 -5.69
C PHE A 115 13.55 1.43 -7.00
N GLN A 116 13.63 2.14 -8.13
CA GLN A 116 13.41 1.57 -9.45
C GLN A 116 14.43 0.48 -9.80
N HIS A 117 15.70 0.71 -9.48
CA HIS A 117 16.75 -0.28 -9.69
C HIS A 117 16.54 -1.52 -8.82
N GLU A 118 16.29 -1.34 -7.53
CA GLU A 118 16.01 -2.47 -6.63
C GLU A 118 14.74 -3.20 -7.07
N LEU A 119 13.63 -2.52 -7.39
CA LEU A 119 12.39 -3.15 -7.87
C LEU A 119 12.60 -4.05 -9.10
N ALA A 120 13.48 -3.66 -10.03
CA ALA A 120 13.80 -4.49 -11.19
C ALA A 120 14.39 -5.86 -10.79
N THR A 121 15.12 -5.92 -9.67
CA THR A 121 15.64 -7.19 -9.13
C THR A 121 14.55 -8.07 -8.50
N PHE A 122 13.37 -7.51 -8.20
CA PHE A 122 12.23 -8.20 -7.57
C PHE A 122 11.12 -8.60 -8.54
N GLU A 123 11.23 -8.30 -9.85
CA GLU A 123 10.17 -8.58 -10.84
C GLU A 123 9.70 -10.05 -10.79
N ASN A 124 10.62 -11.00 -10.65
CA ASN A 124 10.29 -12.42 -10.53
C ASN A 124 9.60 -12.79 -9.21
N ARG A 125 9.89 -12.09 -8.11
CA ARG A 125 9.28 -12.39 -6.80
C ARG A 125 7.82 -11.92 -6.75
N PHE A 126 7.51 -10.81 -7.40
CA PHE A 126 6.14 -10.28 -7.46
C PHE A 126 5.29 -10.86 -8.60
N ALA A 127 5.84 -11.77 -9.41
CA ALA A 127 5.08 -12.45 -10.48
C ALA A 127 3.81 -13.17 -9.97
N ARG A 128 3.82 -13.63 -8.71
CA ARG A 128 2.64 -14.25 -8.05
C ARG A 128 1.58 -13.25 -7.58
N HIS A 129 1.89 -11.96 -7.64
CA HIS A 129 1.04 -10.85 -7.17
C HIS A 129 0.72 -9.89 -8.33
N PRO A 130 -0.10 -10.31 -9.31
CA PRO A 130 -0.30 -9.56 -10.56
C PRO A 130 -0.96 -8.19 -10.36
N ARG A 131 -1.74 -8.01 -9.28
CA ARG A 131 -2.33 -6.71 -8.92
C ARG A 131 -1.26 -5.71 -8.50
N PHE A 132 -0.35 -6.15 -7.64
CA PHE A 132 0.77 -5.33 -7.17
C PHE A 132 1.71 -4.98 -8.32
N ALA A 133 2.10 -5.96 -9.14
CA ALA A 133 2.95 -5.73 -10.32
C ALA A 133 2.33 -4.69 -11.28
N ARG A 134 1.03 -4.82 -11.58
CA ARG A 134 0.32 -3.85 -12.42
C ARG A 134 0.29 -2.45 -11.81
N TRP A 135 0.12 -2.35 -10.50
CA TRP A 135 0.17 -1.06 -9.80
C TRP A 135 1.57 -0.44 -9.87
N LEU A 136 2.64 -1.22 -9.64
CA LEU A 136 4.01 -0.75 -9.81
C LEU A 136 4.27 -0.23 -11.25
N ASP A 137 3.78 -0.93 -12.27
CA ASP A 137 3.88 -0.47 -13.66
C ASP A 137 3.14 0.84 -13.93
N GLN A 138 2.05 1.10 -13.21
CA GLN A 138 1.33 2.36 -13.29
C GLN A 138 2.17 3.49 -12.65
N VAL A 139 2.74 3.26 -11.48
CA VAL A 139 3.61 4.23 -10.79
C VAL A 139 4.80 4.61 -11.68
N ARG A 140 5.45 3.62 -12.31
CA ARG A 140 6.56 3.85 -13.26
C ARG A 140 6.16 4.76 -14.42
N ARG A 141 4.98 4.53 -15.00
CA ARG A 141 4.47 5.29 -16.15
C ARG A 141 4.02 6.71 -15.78
N SER A 142 3.43 6.89 -14.60
CA SER A 142 3.01 8.20 -14.11
C SER A 142 4.18 9.20 -14.00
N LYS A 143 5.36 8.76 -13.53
CA LYS A 143 6.56 9.59 -13.50
C LYS A 143 7.07 9.92 -14.90
N ALA A 144 7.15 8.92 -15.79
CA ALA A 144 7.62 9.14 -17.16
C ALA A 144 6.78 10.21 -17.89
N HIS A 145 5.48 10.24 -17.63
CA HIS A 145 4.58 11.27 -18.15
C HIS A 145 4.84 12.63 -17.49
N SER A 146 4.97 12.70 -16.17
CA SER A 146 5.22 13.95 -15.45
C SER A 146 6.57 14.60 -15.84
N SER A 147 7.63 13.82 -16.01
CA SER A 147 8.95 14.31 -16.45
C SER A 147 8.98 14.79 -17.90
N SER A 148 8.03 14.36 -18.74
CA SER A 148 7.90 14.85 -20.12
C SER A 148 7.23 16.23 -20.22
N LEU A 149 6.40 16.58 -19.24
CA LEU A 149 5.66 17.85 -19.18
C LEU A 149 6.49 18.99 -18.60
N THR A 150 7.50 18.71 -17.77
CA THR A 150 8.38 19.73 -17.15
C THR A 150 9.53 20.18 -18.06
N ARG A 151 9.59 19.68 -19.30
CA ARG A 151 10.70 19.92 -20.24
C ARG A 151 10.41 20.98 -21.31
N TYR A 152 9.35 21.78 -21.11
CA TYR A 152 8.96 22.90 -21.97
C TYR A 152 8.85 24.19 -21.16
#